data_AF-A0A6P6S9K7-F1
#
_entry.id   AF-A0A6P6S9K7-F1
#
_cell.length_a   1.000
_cell.length_b   1.000
_cell.length_c   1.000
_cell.angle_alpha   90.00
_cell.angle_beta   90.00
_cell.angle_gamma   90.00
#
_symmetry.space_group_name_H-M   'P 1'
#
loop_
_entity.id
_entity.type
_entity.pdbx_description
1 polymer ?
#
loop_
_entity_poly.entity_id
_entity_poly.type
_entity_poly.pdbx_seq_one_letter_code
_entity_poly.pdbx_strand_id
1 'polypeptide(L)'
;MACPRRIYQLLIPSTEVQQWPTFMLPSELHQVAQFLGPIGDFREIKSNNYLVEALVHLWDPEFTAFRIGNRQMTITLEEVAGLLGLPTRGTALVFPFASDKAEFCQIIGLKESVLRGSDQGVAVNILFERFAPRDGFERHVTDFVFTSKAVWERKRLLVYGVVMAGTYLFPRKDQKIAFKSAKIVNDLFLGIQGKQCSIVPTILADIFLACTGCRKGEKFFHGANLILYIWATGHFKRQASVADSLPVVGYNWVITHPKRVNEGDLPKNASECVDYLETLQDFNIRWVLDWTDCFEPILRTKESERVLLLGTQGIISYTPKRFLRQLGRIQGPPPISEFSEVTIFFDQGVCPKEIPMKSQITESWRTISDDRSIRYLPELKQKGVMTAPYEDWLKDSTTQGLQHEPYEEIEKLRAIIKAKHMEVVQLKKSIEVHKGKAEENKRLYEKERERRQEMKRKCGELYDQAERVKMPYARESKDSVLDRLRNFGDLVRNRLHDMM
;
A
#
# COMPACT_ATOMS: atom_id res chain seq x y z
N MET A 1 28.34 13.93 -6.20
CA MET A 1 27.10 13.43 -5.57
C MET A 1 26.14 12.99 -6.65
N ALA A 2 25.42 11.87 -6.45
CA ALA A 2 24.45 11.37 -7.42
C ALA A 2 23.17 12.22 -7.37
N CYS A 3 22.59 12.53 -8.53
CA CYS A 3 21.33 13.29 -8.62
C CYS A 3 20.18 12.54 -7.90
N PRO A 4 19.31 13.24 -7.13
CA PRO A 4 18.12 12.64 -6.54
C PRO A 4 17.28 11.90 -7.58
N ARG A 5 16.83 10.70 -7.22
CA ARG A 5 16.03 9.87 -8.13
C ARG A 5 14.61 10.41 -8.18
N ARG A 6 14.05 10.42 -9.39
CA ARG A 6 12.64 10.73 -9.59
C ARG A 6 11.77 9.63 -9.00
N ILE A 7 10.81 10.02 -8.17
CA ILE A 7 9.85 9.12 -7.53
C ILE A 7 8.49 9.42 -8.14
N TYR A 8 7.87 8.41 -8.75
CA TYR A 8 6.48 8.47 -9.14
C TYR A 8 5.61 8.53 -7.88
N GLN A 9 4.77 9.54 -7.81
CA GLN A 9 3.81 9.72 -6.72
C GLN A 9 2.40 9.65 -7.30
N LEU A 10 1.40 9.62 -6.42
CA LEU A 10 0.02 9.96 -6.78
C LEU A 10 0.04 11.45 -7.14
N LEU A 11 0.41 11.74 -8.40
CA LEU A 11 0.76 13.10 -8.85
C LEU A 11 -0.43 14.05 -8.71
N ILE A 12 -1.65 13.54 -8.86
CA ILE A 12 -2.91 14.28 -8.73
C ILE A 12 -3.99 13.24 -8.35
N PRO A 13 -4.70 13.39 -7.22
CA PRO A 13 -5.88 12.57 -6.92
C PRO A 13 -6.91 12.70 -8.04
N SER A 14 -7.68 11.63 -8.32
CA SER A 14 -8.70 11.70 -9.37
C SER A 14 -9.74 12.78 -9.08
N THR A 15 -10.40 13.28 -10.12
CA THR A 15 -11.44 14.32 -9.99
C THR A 15 -12.54 13.89 -9.02
N GLU A 16 -12.91 12.61 -9.00
CA GLU A 16 -13.86 12.03 -8.05
C GLU A 16 -13.41 12.22 -6.61
N VAL A 17 -12.14 11.95 -6.28
CA VAL A 17 -11.61 12.14 -4.92
C VAL A 17 -11.65 13.62 -4.53
N GLN A 18 -11.26 14.52 -5.44
CA GLN A 18 -11.24 15.96 -5.17
C GLN A 18 -12.64 16.53 -4.93
N GLN A 19 -13.63 16.04 -5.68
CA GLN A 19 -15.01 16.49 -5.60
C GLN A 19 -15.81 15.84 -4.47
N TRP A 20 -15.50 14.61 -4.04
CA TRP A 20 -16.31 13.89 -3.05
C TRP A 20 -16.66 14.71 -1.80
N PRO A 21 -15.74 15.46 -1.16
CA PRO A 21 -16.07 16.24 0.02
C PRO A 21 -17.19 17.28 -0.23
N THR A 22 -17.37 17.79 -1.45
CA THR A 22 -18.44 18.75 -1.78
C THR A 22 -19.83 18.13 -1.77
N PHE A 23 -19.93 16.80 -1.79
CA PHE A 23 -21.19 16.08 -1.65
C PHE A 23 -21.52 15.73 -0.19
N MET A 24 -20.63 16.01 0.76
CA MET A 24 -20.79 15.67 2.17
C MET A 24 -21.26 16.90 2.98
N LEU A 25 -22.07 16.67 4.02
CA LEU A 25 -22.43 17.73 4.97
C LEU A 25 -21.23 18.00 5.90
N PRO A 26 -21.09 19.23 6.42
CA PRO A 26 -20.06 19.53 7.42
C PRO A 26 -20.06 18.58 8.63
N SER A 27 -21.24 18.17 9.10
CA SER A 27 -21.39 17.21 10.21
C SER A 27 -20.93 15.80 9.86
N GLU A 28 -21.07 15.38 8.60
CA GLU A 28 -20.59 14.09 8.10
C GLU A 28 -19.07 14.10 7.96
N LEU A 29 -18.51 15.20 7.43
CA LEU A 29 -17.05 15.39 7.36
C LEU A 29 -16.44 15.41 8.76
N HIS A 30 -17.07 16.08 9.72
CA HIS A 30 -16.63 16.09 11.11
C HIS A 30 -16.64 14.68 11.74
N GLN A 31 -17.68 13.88 11.49
CA GLN A 31 -17.74 12.49 11.98
C GLN A 31 -16.58 11.64 11.44
N VAL A 32 -16.27 11.75 10.14
CA VAL A 32 -15.12 11.02 9.56
C VAL A 32 -13.80 11.54 10.14
N ALA A 33 -13.70 12.85 10.37
CA ALA A 33 -12.50 13.48 10.89
C ALA A 33 -12.13 13.05 12.32
N GLN A 34 -13.09 12.56 13.12
CA GLN A 34 -12.81 11.96 14.43
C GLN A 34 -11.91 10.72 14.36
N PHE A 35 -11.84 10.06 13.21
CA PHE A 35 -11.08 8.81 13.01
C PHE A 35 -9.90 8.95 12.06
N LEU A 36 -10.01 9.84 11.06
CA LEU A 36 -9.01 10.03 10.00
C LEU A 36 -8.38 11.43 9.98
N GLY A 37 -8.76 12.31 10.91
CA GLY A 37 -8.39 13.71 10.88
C GLY A 37 -9.04 14.47 9.72
N PRO A 38 -8.61 15.70 9.41
CA PRO A 38 -9.13 16.51 8.31
C PRO A 38 -8.67 16.00 6.92
N ILE A 39 -8.80 14.68 6.68
CA ILE A 39 -8.27 14.00 5.50
C ILE A 39 -8.84 14.53 4.17
N GLY A 40 -10.07 15.06 4.19
CA GLY A 40 -10.69 15.66 3.01
C GLY A 40 -9.99 16.94 2.55
N ASP A 41 -9.32 17.65 3.46
CA ASP A 41 -8.67 18.94 3.18
C ASP A 41 -7.29 18.79 2.53
N PHE A 42 -6.77 17.56 2.42
CA PHE A 42 -5.52 17.29 1.69
C PHE A 42 -5.62 17.67 0.21
N ARG A 43 -6.83 17.76 -0.35
CA ARG A 43 -7.06 18.27 -1.72
C ARG A 43 -6.57 19.71 -1.93
N GLU A 44 -6.47 20.49 -0.86
CA GLU A 44 -6.03 21.89 -0.90
C GLU A 44 -4.49 22.02 -0.89
N ILE A 45 -3.78 20.92 -0.63
CA ILE A 45 -2.31 20.89 -0.56
C ILE A 45 -1.75 20.72 -1.97
N LYS A 46 -0.94 21.69 -2.40
CA LYS A 46 -0.20 21.63 -3.66
C LYS A 46 1.25 21.23 -3.37
N SER A 47 1.61 20.00 -3.73
CA SER A 47 2.99 19.50 -3.63
C SER A 47 3.63 19.46 -5.01
N ASN A 48 4.83 20.05 -5.15
CA ASN A 48 5.66 19.88 -6.35
C ASN A 48 6.53 18.61 -6.31
N ASN A 49 6.43 17.82 -5.23
CA ASN A 49 7.08 16.53 -4.98
C ASN A 49 8.61 16.55 -4.85
N TYR A 50 9.30 17.58 -5.34
CA TYR A 50 10.75 17.69 -5.28
C TYR A 50 11.31 17.66 -3.87
N LEU A 51 10.61 18.26 -2.90
CA LEU A 51 11.02 18.23 -1.51
C LEU A 51 10.96 16.80 -0.94
N VAL A 52 9.92 16.03 -1.28
CA VAL A 52 9.80 14.62 -0.87
C VAL A 52 10.89 13.77 -1.55
N GLU A 53 11.16 13.99 -2.83
CA GLU A 53 12.27 13.32 -3.55
C GLU A 53 13.63 13.59 -2.91
N ALA A 54 13.90 14.84 -2.52
CA ALA A 54 15.10 15.22 -1.80
C ALA A 54 15.19 14.55 -0.42
N LEU A 55 14.09 14.52 0.35
CA LEU A 55 14.06 13.83 1.63
C LEU A 55 14.33 12.33 1.49
N VAL A 56 13.74 11.67 0.50
CA VAL A 56 14.04 10.26 0.23
C VAL A 56 15.49 10.05 -0.19
N HIS A 57 16.10 10.98 -0.93
CA HIS A 57 17.53 10.93 -1.24
C HIS A 57 18.38 10.98 0.03
N LEU A 58 17.99 11.83 0.99
CA LEU A 58 18.62 12.02 2.29
C LEU A 58 18.21 10.99 3.35
N TRP A 59 17.35 10.03 3.00
CA TRP A 59 16.89 9.00 3.92
C TRP A 59 18.00 7.99 4.21
N ASP A 60 18.19 7.75 5.50
CA ASP A 60 19.01 6.69 6.06
C ASP A 60 18.11 5.58 6.64
N PRO A 61 18.02 4.43 5.95
CA PRO A 61 17.25 3.28 6.42
C PRO A 61 17.74 2.73 7.77
N GLU A 62 19.04 2.79 8.07
CA GLU A 62 19.62 2.18 9.27
C GLU A 62 19.12 2.87 10.55
N PHE A 63 18.97 4.20 10.49
CA PHE A 63 18.54 5.01 11.63
C PHE A 63 17.10 5.52 11.51
N THR A 64 16.37 5.15 10.46
CA THR A 64 15.01 5.62 10.18
C THR A 64 14.96 7.16 10.24
N ALA A 65 15.95 7.81 9.60
CA ALA A 65 16.23 9.23 9.75
C ALA A 65 16.54 9.92 8.40
N PHE A 66 16.18 11.19 8.28
CA PHE A 66 16.70 12.08 7.25
C PHE A 66 18.02 12.69 7.71
N ARG A 67 19.09 12.48 6.95
CA ARG A 67 20.40 13.12 7.16
C ARG A 67 20.43 14.46 6.44
N ILE A 68 20.33 15.56 7.18
CA ILE A 68 20.26 16.92 6.64
C ILE A 68 21.51 17.68 7.07
N GLY A 69 22.53 17.68 6.21
CA GLY A 69 23.86 18.18 6.57
C GLY A 69 24.41 17.44 7.79
N ASN A 70 24.76 18.18 8.84
CA ASN A 70 25.21 17.65 10.12
C ASN A 70 24.07 17.40 11.13
N ARG A 71 22.86 17.08 10.66
CA ARG A 71 21.66 16.90 11.51
C ARG A 71 20.93 15.63 11.15
N GLN A 72 20.21 15.10 12.13
CA GLN A 72 19.23 14.03 11.96
C GLN A 72 17.86 14.52 12.41
N MET A 73 16.86 14.28 11.57
CA MET A 73 15.44 14.51 11.85
C MET A 73 14.63 13.36 11.28
N THR A 74 13.42 13.15 11.79
CA THR A 74 12.45 12.23 11.19
C THR A 74 11.05 12.73 11.47
N ILE A 75 10.06 12.28 10.72
CA ILE A 75 8.67 12.55 11.07
C ILE A 75 8.27 11.67 12.27
N THR A 76 7.69 12.26 13.32
CA THR A 76 7.38 11.54 14.57
C THR A 76 5.90 11.12 14.68
N LEU A 77 5.59 10.19 15.59
CA LEU A 77 4.20 9.81 15.90
C LEU A 77 3.40 11.04 16.35
N GLU A 78 4.02 11.89 17.17
CA GLU A 78 3.43 13.09 17.76
C GLU A 78 3.13 14.16 16.70
N GLU A 79 4.01 14.31 15.70
CA GLU A 79 3.81 15.25 14.60
C GLU A 79 2.68 14.80 13.67
N VAL A 80 2.58 13.49 13.35
CA VAL A 80 1.47 12.94 12.56
C VAL A 80 0.16 13.02 13.35
N ALA A 81 0.18 12.65 14.62
CA ALA A 81 -0.97 12.72 15.52
C ALA A 81 -1.51 14.15 15.64
N GLY A 82 -0.63 15.11 15.90
CA GLY A 82 -0.97 16.51 16.03
C GLY A 82 -1.49 17.14 14.73
N LEU A 83 -0.91 16.77 13.59
CA LEU A 83 -1.35 17.25 12.27
C LEU A 83 -2.78 16.80 11.98
N LEU A 84 -3.10 15.53 12.31
CA LEU A 84 -4.41 14.93 12.06
C LEU A 84 -5.40 15.15 13.21
N GLY A 85 -4.96 15.62 14.37
CA GLY A 85 -5.79 15.72 15.57
C GLY A 85 -6.24 14.36 16.11
N LEU A 86 -5.42 13.33 15.98
CA LEU A 86 -5.75 11.95 16.34
C LEU A 86 -4.95 11.48 17.57
N PRO A 87 -5.53 10.63 18.44
CA PRO A 87 -4.82 10.09 19.59
C PRO A 87 -3.79 9.04 19.17
N THR A 88 -2.73 8.89 19.95
CA THR A 88 -1.78 7.77 19.86
C THR A 88 -1.86 6.88 21.09
N ARG A 89 -1.89 7.48 22.29
CA ARG A 89 -2.01 6.76 23.56
C ARG A 89 -3.42 6.24 23.82
N GLY A 90 -3.51 5.14 24.57
CA GLY A 90 -4.79 4.52 24.94
C GLY A 90 -5.55 3.84 23.80
N THR A 91 -4.96 3.80 22.60
CA THR A 91 -5.59 3.27 21.39
C THR A 91 -5.21 1.80 21.15
N ALA A 92 -6.12 1.05 20.54
CA ALA A 92 -5.80 -0.25 19.98
C ALA A 92 -5.09 -0.12 18.63
N LEU A 93 -4.24 -1.10 18.31
CA LEU A 93 -3.60 -1.19 17.00
C LEU A 93 -4.59 -1.69 15.95
N VAL A 94 -4.59 -1.01 14.81
CA VAL A 94 -5.26 -1.52 13.61
C VAL A 94 -4.36 -2.55 12.93
N PHE A 95 -4.91 -3.70 12.58
CA PHE A 95 -4.19 -4.73 11.85
C PHE A 95 -4.64 -4.73 10.39
N PRO A 96 -3.77 -4.35 9.45
CA PRO A 96 -4.13 -4.29 8.04
C PRO A 96 -4.08 -5.71 7.45
N PHE A 97 -4.98 -6.61 7.84
CA PHE A 97 -5.00 -7.96 7.28
C PHE A 97 -5.32 -7.93 5.79
N ALA A 98 -4.87 -8.96 5.04
CA ALA A 98 -5.41 -9.23 3.72
C ALA A 98 -6.94 -9.31 3.81
N SER A 99 -7.60 -8.59 2.91
CA SER A 99 -9.06 -8.60 2.79
C SER A 99 -9.39 -9.03 1.38
N ASP A 100 -10.23 -10.06 1.26
CA ASP A 100 -10.71 -10.51 -0.04
C ASP A 100 -11.89 -9.67 -0.51
N LYS A 101 -12.32 -9.94 -1.74
CA LYS A 101 -13.44 -9.23 -2.37
C LYS A 101 -14.74 -9.41 -1.58
N ALA A 102 -14.96 -10.57 -0.97
CA ALA A 102 -16.18 -10.88 -0.23
C ALA A 102 -16.24 -10.07 1.07
N GLU A 103 -15.16 -10.06 1.85
CA GLU A 103 -15.05 -9.25 3.07
C GLU A 103 -15.18 -7.75 2.75
N PHE A 104 -14.50 -7.27 1.69
CA PHE A 104 -14.65 -5.89 1.24
C PHE A 104 -16.11 -5.55 0.90
N CYS A 105 -16.75 -6.38 0.07
CA CYS A 105 -18.16 -6.21 -0.31
C CYS A 105 -19.09 -6.23 0.90
N GLN A 106 -18.84 -7.09 1.90
CA GLN A 106 -19.60 -7.15 3.14
C GLN A 106 -19.46 -5.87 3.96
N ILE A 107 -18.24 -5.36 4.13
CA ILE A 107 -17.96 -4.14 4.89
C ILE A 107 -18.58 -2.92 4.20
N ILE A 108 -18.41 -2.79 2.90
CA ILE A 108 -18.91 -1.64 2.12
C ILE A 108 -20.42 -1.74 1.88
N GLY A 109 -20.95 -2.96 1.79
CA GLY A 109 -22.36 -3.26 1.53
C GLY A 109 -22.73 -3.30 0.04
N LEU A 110 -21.80 -3.70 -0.82
CA LEU A 110 -22.03 -3.92 -2.25
C LEU A 110 -22.13 -5.41 -2.58
N LYS A 111 -22.92 -5.77 -3.59
CA LYS A 111 -22.91 -7.12 -4.16
C LYS A 111 -21.57 -7.38 -4.87
N GLU A 112 -21.01 -8.57 -4.73
CA GLU A 112 -19.76 -8.94 -5.41
C GLU A 112 -19.83 -8.85 -6.94
N SER A 113 -21.03 -8.99 -7.51
CA SER A 113 -21.27 -8.85 -8.95
C SER A 113 -20.97 -7.45 -9.49
N VAL A 114 -20.92 -6.44 -8.63
CA VAL A 114 -20.56 -5.06 -8.97
C VAL A 114 -19.05 -4.94 -9.23
N LEU A 115 -18.24 -5.75 -8.55
CA LEU A 115 -16.77 -5.72 -8.60
C LEU A 115 -16.19 -6.80 -9.51
N ARG A 116 -16.89 -7.17 -10.60
CA ARG A 116 -16.41 -8.16 -11.56
C ARG A 116 -15.06 -7.73 -12.17
N GLY A 117 -14.06 -8.62 -12.12
CA GLY A 117 -12.72 -8.36 -12.65
C GLY A 117 -11.80 -7.52 -11.76
N SER A 118 -12.22 -7.21 -10.52
CA SER A 118 -11.39 -6.51 -9.55
C SER A 118 -10.56 -7.50 -8.72
N ASP A 119 -9.24 -7.44 -8.85
CA ASP A 119 -8.29 -8.20 -8.05
C ASP A 119 -7.66 -7.30 -6.98
N GLN A 120 -7.97 -7.55 -5.70
CA GLN A 120 -7.38 -6.90 -4.52
C GLN A 120 -7.57 -5.36 -4.40
N GLY A 121 -8.33 -4.74 -5.30
CA GLY A 121 -8.68 -3.33 -5.22
C GLY A 121 -9.77 -2.91 -6.19
N VAL A 122 -10.39 -1.77 -5.92
CA VAL A 122 -11.53 -1.21 -6.68
C VAL A 122 -11.21 0.18 -7.22
N ALA A 123 -11.67 0.49 -8.42
CA ALA A 123 -11.55 1.83 -8.98
C ALA A 123 -12.44 2.83 -8.22
N VAL A 124 -11.93 4.05 -8.00
CA VAL A 124 -12.63 5.07 -7.20
C VAL A 124 -14.00 5.42 -7.79
N ASN A 125 -14.13 5.52 -9.11
CA ASN A 125 -15.38 5.89 -9.78
C ASN A 125 -16.54 4.94 -9.44
N ILE A 126 -16.26 3.64 -9.30
CA ILE A 126 -17.27 2.63 -8.91
C ILE A 126 -17.86 2.97 -7.53
N LEU A 127 -17.02 3.38 -6.57
CA LEU A 127 -17.48 3.78 -5.25
C LEU A 127 -18.12 5.16 -5.28
N PHE A 128 -17.55 6.10 -6.03
CA PHE A 128 -18.03 7.47 -6.14
C PHE A 128 -19.46 7.52 -6.66
N GLU A 129 -19.77 6.89 -7.80
CA GLU A 129 -21.10 6.91 -8.43
C GLU A 129 -22.22 6.45 -7.48
N ARG A 130 -21.89 5.51 -6.58
CA ARG A 130 -22.83 4.85 -5.66
C ARG A 130 -22.97 5.54 -4.31
N PHE A 131 -21.91 6.18 -3.82
CA PHE A 131 -21.85 6.71 -2.46
C PHE A 131 -21.58 8.21 -2.38
N ALA A 132 -21.07 8.88 -3.42
CA ALA A 132 -20.81 10.32 -3.37
C ALA A 132 -22.05 11.16 -3.69
N PRO A 133 -22.83 10.95 -4.77
CA PRO A 133 -24.06 11.71 -4.98
C PRO A 133 -25.16 11.38 -3.95
N ARG A 134 -25.99 12.36 -3.58
CA ARG A 134 -27.05 12.18 -2.57
C ARG A 134 -28.16 11.22 -2.99
N ASP A 135 -28.36 11.09 -4.29
CA ASP A 135 -29.30 10.19 -4.96
C ASP A 135 -28.67 8.83 -5.35
N GLY A 136 -27.44 8.57 -4.89
CA GLY A 136 -26.70 7.34 -5.24
C GLY A 136 -27.41 6.07 -4.77
N PHE A 137 -28.16 6.13 -3.67
CA PHE A 137 -28.96 5.00 -3.19
C PHE A 137 -30.06 4.63 -4.19
N GLU A 138 -30.84 5.62 -4.63
CA GLU A 138 -31.97 5.43 -5.55
C GLU A 138 -31.50 4.96 -6.93
N ARG A 139 -30.40 5.55 -7.44
CA ARG A 139 -29.85 5.19 -8.75
C ARG A 139 -29.22 3.79 -8.81
N HIS A 140 -28.72 3.29 -7.68
CA HIS A 140 -27.96 2.04 -7.62
C HIS A 140 -28.55 1.01 -6.64
N VAL A 141 -29.86 1.06 -6.38
CA VAL A 141 -30.52 0.18 -5.38
C VAL A 141 -30.24 -1.31 -5.60
N THR A 142 -30.09 -1.74 -6.86
CA THR A 142 -29.81 -3.13 -7.23
C THR A 142 -28.39 -3.57 -6.91
N ASP A 143 -27.47 -2.64 -6.65
CA ASP A 143 -26.05 -2.91 -6.41
C ASP A 143 -25.74 -3.18 -4.94
N PHE A 144 -26.61 -2.75 -4.03
CA PHE A 144 -26.43 -2.91 -2.58
C PHE A 144 -26.97 -4.25 -2.07
N VAL A 145 -26.39 -4.76 -0.98
CA VAL A 145 -26.89 -5.95 -0.27
C VAL A 145 -28.03 -5.64 0.71
N PHE A 146 -28.32 -4.35 0.93
CA PHE A 146 -29.37 -3.85 1.80
C PHE A 146 -30.37 -2.99 1.01
N THR A 147 -31.58 -2.84 1.54
CA THR A 147 -32.67 -2.04 0.94
C THR A 147 -33.00 -0.77 1.74
N SER A 148 -32.27 -0.48 2.81
CA SER A 148 -32.53 0.67 3.69
C SER A 148 -31.62 1.86 3.37
N LYS A 149 -32.23 3.02 3.10
CA LYS A 149 -31.52 4.29 2.91
C LYS A 149 -30.73 4.72 4.16
N ALA A 150 -31.28 4.49 5.35
CA ALA A 150 -30.57 4.79 6.61
C ALA A 150 -29.34 3.90 6.84
N VAL A 151 -29.31 2.69 6.27
CA VAL A 151 -28.09 1.86 6.26
C VAL A 151 -27.09 2.41 5.23
N TRP A 152 -27.57 2.80 4.05
CA TRP A 152 -26.74 3.43 3.02
C TRP A 152 -26.05 4.70 3.52
N GLU A 153 -26.76 5.59 4.22
CA GLU A 153 -26.20 6.84 4.77
C GLU A 153 -25.05 6.57 5.75
N ARG A 154 -25.16 5.54 6.59
CA ARG A 154 -24.06 5.12 7.47
C ARG A 154 -22.89 4.53 6.70
N LYS A 155 -23.16 3.68 5.70
CA LYS A 155 -22.11 3.11 4.84
C LYS A 155 -21.41 4.18 4.02
N ARG A 156 -22.12 5.20 3.55
CA ARG A 156 -21.57 6.33 2.80
C ARG A 156 -20.43 7.03 3.55
N LEU A 157 -20.56 7.26 4.87
CA LEU A 157 -19.49 7.84 5.69
C LEU A 157 -18.25 6.95 5.73
N LEU A 158 -18.46 5.64 5.93
CA LEU A 158 -17.41 4.64 5.92
C LEU A 158 -16.69 4.61 4.57
N VAL A 159 -17.44 4.55 3.46
CA VAL A 159 -16.88 4.49 2.10
C VAL A 159 -16.09 5.75 1.77
N TYR A 160 -16.60 6.93 2.15
CA TYR A 160 -15.84 8.17 2.04
C TYR A 160 -14.49 8.07 2.77
N GLY A 161 -14.49 7.61 4.02
CA GLY A 161 -13.25 7.38 4.78
C GLY A 161 -12.30 6.38 4.11
N VAL A 162 -12.83 5.28 3.57
CA VAL A 162 -12.07 4.25 2.84
C VAL A 162 -11.39 4.82 1.59
N VAL A 163 -12.10 5.63 0.81
CA VAL A 163 -11.56 6.25 -0.40
C VAL A 163 -10.51 7.30 -0.06
N MET A 164 -10.76 8.15 0.93
CA MET A 164 -9.79 9.16 1.35
C MET A 164 -8.53 8.53 1.94
N ALA A 165 -8.66 7.55 2.83
CA ALA A 165 -7.51 6.84 3.40
C ALA A 165 -6.74 6.05 2.33
N GLY A 166 -7.44 5.32 1.46
CA GLY A 166 -6.80 4.58 0.36
C GLY A 166 -6.12 5.46 -0.68
N THR A 167 -6.52 6.74 -0.79
CA THR A 167 -5.89 7.68 -1.73
C THR A 167 -4.73 8.44 -1.08
N TYR A 168 -4.95 9.05 0.09
CA TYR A 168 -3.98 9.97 0.70
C TYR A 168 -3.02 9.32 1.69
N LEU A 169 -3.42 8.22 2.33
CA LEU A 169 -2.61 7.56 3.37
C LEU A 169 -1.93 6.29 2.87
N PHE A 170 -2.65 5.49 2.08
CA PHE A 170 -2.19 4.18 1.60
C PHE A 170 -2.25 4.08 0.07
N PRO A 171 -1.56 5.00 -0.64
CA PRO A 171 -1.65 5.09 -2.09
C PRO A 171 -1.16 3.83 -2.79
N ARG A 172 -1.78 3.52 -3.94
CA ARG A 172 -1.37 2.42 -4.81
C ARG A 172 -0.93 2.91 -6.17
N LYS A 173 0.04 2.20 -6.74
CA LYS A 173 0.57 2.47 -8.08
C LYS A 173 -0.50 2.38 -9.18
N ASP A 174 -1.48 1.49 -9.02
CA ASP A 174 -2.60 1.32 -9.95
C ASP A 174 -3.78 2.27 -9.67
N GLN A 175 -3.64 3.17 -8.68
CA GLN A 175 -4.65 4.16 -8.25
C GLN A 175 -6.00 3.56 -7.83
N LYS A 176 -6.05 2.24 -7.59
CA LYS A 176 -7.23 1.58 -7.02
C LYS A 176 -7.21 1.70 -5.50
N ILE A 177 -8.38 1.63 -4.88
CA ILE A 177 -8.52 1.51 -3.43
C ILE A 177 -8.35 0.04 -3.05
N ALA A 178 -7.40 -0.25 -2.16
CA ALA A 178 -7.13 -1.61 -1.69
C ALA A 178 -8.32 -2.15 -0.89
N PHE A 179 -8.63 -3.45 -1.03
CA PHE A 179 -9.70 -4.05 -0.23
C PHE A 179 -9.44 -3.97 1.29
N LYS A 180 -8.18 -4.12 1.70
CA LYS A 180 -7.77 -3.97 3.12
C LYS A 180 -8.11 -2.60 3.72
N SER A 181 -8.21 -1.54 2.90
CA SER A 181 -8.59 -0.21 3.38
C SER A 181 -9.99 -0.20 4.02
N ALA A 182 -10.92 -1.04 3.52
CA ALA A 182 -12.25 -1.18 4.13
C ALA A 182 -12.18 -1.69 5.56
N LYS A 183 -11.36 -2.74 5.79
CA LYS A 183 -11.16 -3.31 7.12
C LYS A 183 -10.51 -2.31 8.07
N ILE A 184 -9.43 -1.65 7.65
CA ILE A 184 -8.71 -0.64 8.45
C ILE A 184 -9.67 0.46 8.91
N VAL A 185 -10.46 1.04 7.99
CA VAL A 185 -11.38 2.14 8.34
C VAL A 185 -12.57 1.63 9.15
N ASN A 186 -13.07 0.43 8.88
CA ASN A 186 -14.13 -0.17 9.68
C ASN A 186 -13.70 -0.40 11.13
N ASP A 187 -12.48 -0.89 11.37
CA ASP A 187 -11.92 -1.07 12.71
C ASP A 187 -11.70 0.28 13.42
N LEU A 188 -11.33 1.33 12.68
CA LEU A 188 -11.26 2.69 13.23
C LEU A 188 -12.63 3.18 13.71
N PHE A 189 -13.68 2.99 12.91
CA PHE A 189 -15.03 3.47 13.20
C PHE A 189 -15.71 2.70 14.33
N LEU A 190 -15.50 1.38 14.40
CA LEU A 190 -16.14 0.51 15.39
C LEU A 190 -15.31 0.32 16.66
N GLY A 191 -14.01 0.58 16.60
CA GLY A 191 -13.06 0.23 17.64
C GLY A 191 -12.75 -1.27 17.69
N ILE A 192 -11.75 -1.63 18.50
CA ILE A 192 -11.34 -3.01 18.73
C ILE A 192 -11.43 -3.28 20.23
N GLN A 193 -12.20 -4.30 20.62
CA GLN A 193 -12.38 -4.69 22.03
C GLN A 193 -12.84 -3.52 22.92
N GLY A 194 -13.72 -2.66 22.41
CA GLY A 194 -14.24 -1.48 23.14
C GLY A 194 -13.24 -0.33 23.29
N LYS A 195 -12.07 -0.41 22.65
CA LYS A 195 -11.08 0.68 22.59
C LYS A 195 -11.11 1.36 21.23
N GLN A 196 -10.97 2.69 21.23
CA GLN A 196 -10.73 3.45 20.02
C GLN A 196 -9.40 3.01 19.38
N CYS A 197 -9.34 3.00 18.07
CA CYS A 197 -8.11 2.69 17.33
C CYS A 197 -7.46 3.96 16.80
N SER A 198 -6.16 3.88 16.51
CA SER A 198 -5.43 4.96 15.82
C SER A 198 -4.77 4.44 14.56
N ILE A 199 -4.90 5.24 13.50
CA ILE A 199 -4.25 5.02 12.20
C ILE A 199 -2.83 5.60 12.16
N VAL A 200 -2.49 6.49 13.10
CA VAL A 200 -1.21 7.22 13.16
C VAL A 200 0.01 6.29 13.08
N PRO A 201 0.07 5.17 13.84
CA PRO A 201 1.24 4.28 13.78
C PRO A 201 1.39 3.60 12.42
N THR A 202 0.27 3.26 11.77
CA THR A 202 0.26 2.66 10.44
C THR A 202 0.69 3.65 9.35
N ILE A 203 0.26 4.91 9.45
CA ILE A 203 0.71 5.98 8.56
C ILE A 203 2.23 6.15 8.66
N LEU A 204 2.74 6.28 9.90
CA LEU A 204 4.16 6.51 10.11
C LEU A 204 5.01 5.34 9.60
N ALA A 205 4.58 4.11 9.89
CA ALA A 205 5.22 2.91 9.37
C ALA A 205 5.32 2.91 7.84
N ASP A 206 4.22 3.20 7.15
CA ASP A 206 4.19 3.21 5.68
C ASP A 206 5.01 4.36 5.08
N ILE A 207 5.11 5.53 5.74
CA ILE A 207 6.04 6.59 5.33
C ILE A 207 7.49 6.09 5.41
N PHE A 208 7.90 5.50 6.52
CA PHE A 208 9.26 4.99 6.68
C PHE A 208 9.58 3.84 5.71
N LEU A 209 8.66 2.90 5.55
CA LEU A 209 8.78 1.80 4.58
C LEU A 209 8.88 2.34 3.16
N ALA A 210 8.08 3.35 2.79
CA ALA A 210 8.16 3.98 1.47
C ALA A 210 9.48 4.72 1.26
N CYS A 211 10.00 5.44 2.26
CA CYS A 211 11.33 6.04 2.20
C CYS A 211 12.42 4.98 1.99
N THR A 212 12.40 3.90 2.78
CA THR A 212 13.37 2.79 2.66
C THR A 212 13.26 2.08 1.31
N GLY A 213 12.04 1.77 0.85
CA GLY A 213 11.81 1.15 -0.46
C GLY A 213 12.31 2.01 -1.60
N CYS A 214 11.98 3.31 -1.58
CA CYS A 214 12.42 4.25 -2.61
C CYS A 214 13.94 4.46 -2.60
N ARG A 215 14.56 4.50 -1.41
CA ARG A 215 16.02 4.54 -1.26
C ARG A 215 16.69 3.30 -1.88
N LYS A 216 16.06 2.13 -1.73
CA LYS A 216 16.47 0.85 -2.33
C LYS A 216 16.16 0.76 -3.84
N GLY A 217 15.48 1.74 -4.43
CA GLY A 217 15.25 1.86 -5.87
C GLY A 217 13.81 1.64 -6.33
N GLU A 218 12.86 1.46 -5.40
CA GLU A 218 11.44 1.58 -5.76
C GLU A 218 11.16 2.98 -6.29
N LYS A 219 10.26 3.04 -7.28
CA LYS A 219 9.91 4.32 -7.90
C LYS A 219 8.59 4.86 -7.39
N PHE A 220 7.77 4.09 -6.67
CA PHE A 220 6.47 4.55 -6.21
C PHE A 220 6.47 4.72 -4.70
N PHE A 221 6.04 5.89 -4.22
CA PHE A 221 5.96 6.16 -2.78
C PHE A 221 4.67 5.58 -2.20
N HIS A 222 4.75 4.40 -1.56
CA HIS A 222 3.61 3.65 -1.01
C HIS A 222 3.09 4.14 0.35
N GLY A 223 3.41 5.39 0.74
CA GLY A 223 3.00 5.98 2.02
C GLY A 223 2.38 7.37 1.87
N ALA A 224 2.02 8.00 2.98
CA ALA A 224 1.38 9.32 3.02
C ALA A 224 2.36 10.46 2.69
N ASN A 225 2.70 10.64 1.41
CA ASN A 225 3.65 11.63 0.93
C ASN A 225 3.24 13.08 1.26
N LEU A 226 1.94 13.42 1.22
CA LEU A 226 1.47 14.77 1.54
C LEU A 226 1.68 15.12 3.02
N ILE A 227 1.56 14.14 3.92
CA ILE A 227 1.90 14.33 5.34
C ILE A 227 3.40 14.63 5.47
N LEU A 228 4.25 13.88 4.78
CA LEU A 228 5.69 14.12 4.77
C LEU A 228 6.06 15.49 4.16
N TYR A 229 5.36 15.92 3.11
CA TYR A 229 5.50 17.24 2.51
C TYR A 229 5.13 18.37 3.49
N ILE A 230 3.97 18.26 4.14
CA ILE A 230 3.49 19.22 5.14
C ILE A 230 4.45 19.31 6.33
N TRP A 231 4.94 18.15 6.79
CA TRP A 231 5.96 18.05 7.83
C TRP A 231 7.22 18.83 7.45
N ALA A 232 7.78 18.55 6.28
CA ALA A 232 9.04 19.14 5.84
C ALA A 232 8.94 20.66 5.65
N THR A 233 7.90 21.11 4.97
CA THR A 233 7.67 22.55 4.78
C THR A 233 7.36 23.27 6.10
N GLY A 234 6.71 22.59 7.05
CA GLY A 234 6.50 23.09 8.41
C GLY A 234 7.81 23.30 9.19
N HIS A 235 8.79 22.41 9.03
CA HIS A 235 10.10 22.54 9.67
C HIS A 235 11.03 23.54 8.99
N PHE A 236 11.03 23.56 7.65
CA PHE A 236 12.11 24.22 6.88
C PHE A 236 11.68 25.51 6.18
N LYS A 237 10.39 25.70 5.86
CA LYS A 237 9.90 26.79 4.99
C LYS A 237 8.82 27.67 5.63
N ARG A 238 8.72 27.61 6.96
CA ARG A 238 7.68 28.31 7.69
C ARG A 238 7.88 29.83 7.70
N GLN A 239 6.82 30.60 7.49
CA GLN A 239 6.83 32.05 7.69
C GLN A 239 6.82 32.42 9.18
N ALA A 240 7.42 33.57 9.54
CA ALA A 240 7.43 34.06 10.91
C ALA A 240 6.01 34.23 11.49
N SER A 241 5.93 34.02 12.82
CA SER A 241 4.76 33.72 13.67
C SER A 241 3.34 33.96 13.12
N VAL A 242 2.56 32.88 13.15
CA VAL A 242 1.15 33.03 13.52
C VAL A 242 1.14 33.36 15.02
N ALA A 243 0.40 34.39 15.43
CA ALA A 243 0.35 34.81 16.83
C ALA A 243 0.07 33.60 17.75
N ASP A 244 0.72 33.58 18.91
CA ASP A 244 0.61 32.54 19.97
C ASP A 244 -0.84 32.36 20.52
N SER A 245 -1.82 33.05 19.95
CA SER A 245 -3.22 33.10 20.36
C SER A 245 -4.15 32.17 19.57
N LEU A 246 -3.67 31.37 18.63
CA LEU A 246 -4.53 30.37 17.98
C LEU A 246 -4.88 29.24 18.95
N PRO A 247 -6.18 28.88 19.07
CA PRO A 247 -6.57 27.73 19.88
C PRO A 247 -5.97 26.46 19.28
N VAL A 248 -5.04 25.83 20.00
CA VAL A 248 -4.29 24.64 19.56
C VAL A 248 -5.20 23.41 19.38
N VAL A 249 -6.31 23.36 20.11
CA VAL A 249 -7.27 22.24 20.08
C VAL A 249 -8.34 22.47 19.02
N GLY A 250 -8.51 21.52 18.11
CA GLY A 250 -9.51 21.58 17.03
C GLY A 250 -9.11 22.45 15.84
N TYR A 251 -7.89 22.99 15.82
CA TYR A 251 -7.37 23.73 14.68
C TYR A 251 -7.01 22.79 13.53
N ASN A 252 -7.52 23.11 12.33
CA ASN A 252 -7.23 22.32 11.14
C ASN A 252 -5.90 22.78 10.53
N TRP A 253 -4.84 22.06 10.87
CA TRP A 253 -3.48 22.34 10.41
C TRP A 253 -3.28 22.08 8.91
N VAL A 254 -4.08 21.20 8.32
CA VAL A 254 -4.00 20.86 6.88
C VAL A 254 -4.53 22.00 6.03
N ILE A 255 -5.78 22.43 6.25
CA ILE A 255 -6.39 23.49 5.42
C ILE A 255 -5.67 24.85 5.55
N THR A 256 -5.02 25.09 6.69
CA THR A 256 -4.29 26.33 6.97
C THR A 256 -2.83 26.28 6.55
N HIS A 257 -2.34 25.11 6.12
CA HIS A 257 -0.95 24.90 5.73
C HIS A 257 -0.46 25.90 4.65
N PRO A 258 -1.20 26.13 3.55
CA PRO A 258 -0.72 27.02 2.48
C PRO A 258 -0.52 28.48 2.95
N LYS A 259 -1.19 28.89 4.03
CA LYS A 259 -1.07 30.24 4.59
C LYS A 259 0.14 30.42 5.52
N ARG A 260 0.82 29.33 5.91
CA ARG A 260 1.87 29.31 6.93
C ARG A 260 3.27 29.04 6.37
N VAL A 261 3.33 28.63 5.10
CA VAL A 261 4.57 28.25 4.41
C VAL A 261 4.83 29.26 3.30
N ASN A 262 6.08 29.66 3.14
CA ASN A 262 6.51 30.42 1.97
C ASN A 262 6.83 29.45 0.83
N GLU A 263 5.84 29.14 0.00
CA GLU A 263 6.01 28.29 -1.18
C GLU A 263 6.67 29.03 -2.36
N GLY A 264 6.75 30.37 -2.32
CA GLY A 264 7.31 31.18 -3.41
C GLY A 264 8.80 30.95 -3.66
N ASP A 265 9.53 30.49 -2.64
CA ASP A 265 10.97 30.21 -2.67
C ASP A 265 11.28 28.70 -2.68
N LEU A 266 10.36 27.86 -3.18
CA LEU A 266 10.61 26.44 -3.33
C LEU A 266 11.62 26.19 -4.46
N PRO A 267 12.67 25.39 -4.22
CA PRO A 267 13.61 25.02 -5.26
C PRO A 267 12.92 24.32 -6.44
N LYS A 268 13.46 24.51 -7.65
CA LYS A 268 12.78 24.14 -8.90
C LYS A 268 12.88 22.65 -9.25
N ASN A 269 13.74 21.91 -8.55
CA ASN A 269 13.96 20.48 -8.71
C ASN A 269 14.52 19.87 -7.42
N ALA A 270 14.56 18.53 -7.37
CA ALA A 270 14.98 17.79 -6.18
C ALA A 270 16.46 18.02 -5.80
N SER A 271 17.36 18.27 -6.75
CA SER A 271 18.77 18.57 -6.44
C SER A 271 18.91 19.88 -5.70
N GLU A 272 18.26 20.94 -6.18
CA GLU A 272 18.27 22.23 -5.48
C GLU A 272 17.57 22.13 -4.10
N CYS A 273 16.58 21.23 -3.95
CA CYS A 273 16.02 20.92 -2.64
C CYS A 273 17.05 20.26 -1.71
N VAL A 274 17.90 19.36 -2.20
CA VAL A 274 18.98 18.77 -1.40
C VAL A 274 19.97 19.85 -0.98
N ASP A 275 20.47 20.66 -1.92
CA ASP A 275 21.42 21.74 -1.63
C ASP A 275 20.85 22.73 -0.59
N TYR A 276 19.58 23.08 -0.74
CA TYR A 276 18.87 23.91 0.24
C TYR A 276 18.82 23.26 1.62
N LEU A 277 18.45 21.98 1.71
CA LEU A 277 18.36 21.27 2.99
C LEU A 277 19.74 21.15 3.66
N GLU A 278 20.79 20.84 2.90
CA GLU A 278 22.15 20.69 3.43
C GLU A 278 22.74 22.01 3.95
N THR A 279 22.32 23.15 3.39
CA THR A 279 22.79 24.49 3.80
C THR A 279 21.99 25.13 4.93
N LEU A 280 20.89 24.49 5.38
CA LEU A 280 20.09 24.97 6.50
C LEU A 280 20.96 25.20 7.75
N GLN A 281 20.57 26.17 8.55
CA GLN A 281 21.17 26.46 9.86
C GLN A 281 20.17 26.11 10.96
N ASP A 282 20.63 25.77 12.17
CA ASP A 282 19.76 25.33 13.28
C ASP A 282 18.67 26.36 13.60
N PHE A 283 19.01 27.65 13.50
CA PHE A 283 18.07 28.76 13.75
C PHE A 283 17.02 28.93 12.65
N ASN A 284 17.23 28.35 11.46
CA ASN A 284 16.25 28.31 10.37
C ASN A 284 15.31 27.11 10.46
N ILE A 285 15.62 26.13 11.34
CA ILE A 285 14.82 24.92 11.51
C ILE A 285 13.85 25.15 12.67
N ARG A 286 12.56 24.97 12.39
CA ARG A 286 11.55 24.91 13.44
C ARG A 286 11.60 23.54 14.10
N TRP A 287 12.37 23.36 15.18
CA TRP A 287 12.54 22.03 15.78
C TRP A 287 11.23 21.38 16.24
N VAL A 288 10.34 22.14 16.89
CA VAL A 288 9.02 21.63 17.30
C VAL A 288 7.91 22.33 16.52
N LEU A 289 7.09 21.55 15.80
CA LEU A 289 5.91 22.06 15.10
C LEU A 289 4.80 22.41 16.10
N ASP A 290 4.03 23.45 15.82
CA ASP A 290 3.05 23.98 16.79
C ASP A 290 1.92 23.01 17.13
N TRP A 291 1.62 22.09 16.21
CA TRP A 291 0.61 21.06 16.40
C TRP A 291 1.11 19.87 17.19
N THR A 292 2.40 19.79 17.49
CA THR A 292 3.01 18.62 18.13
C THR A 292 2.77 18.66 19.63
N ASP A 293 2.03 17.67 20.14
CA ASP A 293 1.94 17.44 21.57
C ASP A 293 3.24 16.83 22.08
N CYS A 294 3.96 17.60 22.88
CA CYS A 294 5.25 17.21 23.46
C CYS A 294 5.15 16.80 24.93
N PHE A 295 3.96 16.81 25.54
CA PHE A 295 3.82 16.56 26.98
C PHE A 295 4.12 15.09 27.30
N GLU A 296 3.44 14.16 26.61
CA GLU A 296 3.58 12.72 26.84
C GLU A 296 3.92 11.96 25.54
N PRO A 297 5.05 12.26 24.87
CA PRO A 297 5.42 11.57 23.63
C PRO A 297 5.64 10.08 23.89
N ILE A 298 5.61 9.26 22.86
CA ILE A 298 5.99 7.85 22.93
C ILE A 298 7.50 7.78 22.71
N LEU A 299 8.27 7.47 23.75
CA LEU A 299 9.74 7.42 23.68
C LEU A 299 10.30 6.00 23.62
N ARG A 300 9.61 5.03 24.20
CA ARG A 300 10.03 3.62 24.25
C ARG A 300 8.86 2.72 24.64
N THR A 301 9.13 1.42 24.75
CA THR A 301 8.26 0.46 25.42
C THR A 301 8.83 0.10 26.80
N LYS A 302 8.13 -0.74 27.56
CA LYS A 302 8.66 -1.27 28.83
C LYS A 302 9.89 -2.15 28.62
N GLU A 303 9.93 -2.90 27.51
CA GLU A 303 10.93 -3.96 27.26
C GLU A 303 12.02 -3.56 26.27
N SER A 304 11.82 -2.52 25.45
CA SER A 304 12.77 -2.07 24.44
C SER A 304 12.73 -0.56 24.26
N GLU A 305 13.89 0.02 23.94
CA GLU A 305 14.05 1.41 23.51
C GLU A 305 13.43 1.68 22.13
N ARG A 306 13.12 0.62 21.36
CA ARG A 306 12.45 0.70 20.08
C ARG A 306 10.95 0.46 20.21
N VAL A 307 10.21 1.07 19.31
CA VAL A 307 8.78 0.82 19.09
C VAL A 307 8.64 0.20 17.71
N LEU A 308 8.08 -1.01 17.63
CA LEU A 308 7.75 -1.62 16.34
C LEU A 308 6.46 -1.01 15.80
N LEU A 309 6.51 -0.48 14.58
CA LEU A 309 5.36 0.07 13.88
C LEU A 309 4.87 -0.92 12.82
N LEU A 310 3.55 -1.11 12.77
CA LEU A 310 2.89 -1.97 11.79
C LEU A 310 2.19 -1.11 10.74
N GLY A 311 2.74 -1.12 9.52
CA GLY A 311 2.21 -0.48 8.34
C GLY A 311 1.36 -1.44 7.49
N THR A 312 0.76 -0.90 6.42
CA THR A 312 0.09 -1.73 5.41
C THR A 312 1.08 -2.37 4.44
N GLN A 313 2.32 -1.90 4.37
CA GLN A 313 3.35 -2.45 3.50
C GLN A 313 4.38 -3.31 4.26
N GLY A 314 4.31 -3.37 5.59
CA GLY A 314 5.33 -4.05 6.37
C GLY A 314 5.39 -3.67 7.85
N ILE A 315 6.47 -4.08 8.50
CA ILE A 315 6.83 -3.75 9.88
C ILE A 315 8.17 -3.02 9.84
N ILE A 316 8.31 -1.95 10.64
CA ILE A 316 9.54 -1.18 10.75
C ILE A 316 9.82 -0.74 12.18
N SER A 317 11.08 -0.72 12.58
CA SER A 317 11.52 -0.19 13.87
C SER A 317 11.55 1.34 13.90
N TYR A 318 10.97 1.93 14.94
CA TYR A 318 11.02 3.36 15.25
C TYR A 318 11.73 3.59 16.58
N THR A 319 12.71 4.51 16.61
CA THR A 319 13.49 4.83 17.81
C THR A 319 13.31 6.31 18.17
N PRO A 320 12.25 6.67 18.91
CA PRO A 320 11.88 8.07 19.13
C PRO A 320 12.95 8.89 19.87
N LYS A 321 13.71 8.28 20.79
CA LYS A 321 14.78 8.95 21.55
C LYS A 321 15.93 9.52 20.69
N ARG A 322 16.00 9.17 19.40
CA ARG A 322 16.93 9.80 18.45
C ARG A 322 16.54 11.23 18.05
N PHE A 323 15.30 11.63 18.32
CA PHE A 323 14.71 12.87 17.80
C PHE A 323 14.11 13.74 18.92
N LEU A 324 14.71 13.72 20.11
CA LEU A 324 14.25 14.46 21.29
C LEU A 324 14.14 15.98 21.05
N ARG A 325 14.97 16.55 20.16
CA ARG A 325 14.86 17.98 19.77
C ARG A 325 13.49 18.31 19.17
N GLN A 326 12.92 17.38 18.40
CA GLN A 326 11.60 17.54 17.79
C GLN A 326 10.46 17.42 18.80
N LEU A 327 10.78 17.01 20.02
CA LEU A 327 9.85 16.85 21.14
C LEU A 327 10.15 17.84 22.27
N GLY A 328 10.89 18.92 22.00
CA GLY A 328 11.21 19.96 22.98
C GLY A 328 12.06 19.47 24.15
N ARG A 329 13.01 18.57 23.88
CA ARG A 329 13.92 17.95 24.86
C ARG A 329 15.36 18.10 24.41
N ILE A 330 16.31 17.99 25.35
CA ILE A 330 17.74 18.01 25.05
C ILE A 330 18.14 16.70 24.38
N GLN A 331 18.87 16.78 23.27
CA GLN A 331 19.37 15.60 22.57
C GLN A 331 20.67 15.08 23.17
N GLY A 332 20.62 13.85 23.66
CA GLY A 332 21.79 13.05 24.02
C GLY A 332 22.16 12.02 22.95
N PRO A 333 23.33 11.37 23.07
CA PRO A 333 23.67 10.19 22.29
C PRO A 333 22.56 9.13 22.37
N PRO A 334 22.19 8.49 21.26
CA PRO A 334 21.22 7.40 21.30
C PRO A 334 21.78 6.19 22.09
N PRO A 335 20.93 5.38 22.73
CA PRO A 335 21.37 4.15 23.40
C PRO A 335 22.08 3.22 22.40
N ILE A 336 23.29 2.74 22.76
CA ILE A 336 24.17 1.91 21.91
C ILE A 336 23.62 0.48 21.73
N SER A 337 22.78 0.03 22.65
CA SER A 337 22.25 -1.33 22.66
C SER A 337 20.98 -1.39 21.82
N GLU A 338 21.01 -2.26 20.81
CA GLU A 338 19.95 -2.64 19.88
C GLU A 338 19.87 -1.83 18.57
N PHE A 339 20.84 -2.03 17.66
CA PHE A 339 20.80 -1.46 16.29
C PHE A 339 20.45 -2.48 15.19
N SER A 340 20.02 -3.70 15.53
CA SER A 340 19.50 -4.60 14.49
C SER A 340 18.17 -4.05 13.95
N GLU A 341 18.21 -3.40 12.77
CA GLU A 341 17.01 -2.89 12.11
C GLU A 341 16.02 -4.04 11.89
N VAL A 342 14.79 -3.88 12.38
CA VAL A 342 13.69 -4.79 12.02
C VAL A 342 12.89 -4.07 10.95
N THR A 343 13.16 -4.41 9.70
CA THR A 343 12.34 -4.00 8.56
C THR A 343 11.90 -5.23 7.79
N ILE A 344 10.59 -5.46 7.78
CA ILE A 344 9.94 -6.57 7.08
C ILE A 344 8.98 -5.97 6.08
N PHE A 345 9.22 -6.16 4.78
CA PHE A 345 8.28 -5.80 3.73
C PHE A 345 7.26 -6.93 3.53
N PHE A 346 6.00 -6.58 3.35
CA PHE A 346 4.96 -7.50 2.88
C PHE A 346 4.98 -7.57 1.35
N ASP A 347 4.56 -8.69 0.78
CA ASP A 347 4.58 -8.92 -0.66
C ASP A 347 3.64 -7.97 -1.41
N GLN A 348 4.23 -6.94 -2.04
CA GLN A 348 3.57 -6.04 -3.01
C GLN A 348 2.23 -5.45 -2.53
N GLY A 349 2.15 -5.10 -1.24
CA GLY A 349 0.95 -4.51 -0.65
C GLY A 349 -0.19 -5.49 -0.36
N VAL A 350 0.03 -6.79 -0.52
CA VAL A 350 -0.83 -7.84 0.02
C VAL A 350 -0.32 -8.17 1.42
N CYS A 351 -1.07 -7.76 2.44
CA CYS A 351 -0.72 -8.10 3.80
C CYS A 351 -0.89 -9.61 4.02
N PRO A 352 -0.03 -10.25 4.82
CA PRO A 352 -0.15 -11.67 5.06
C PRO A 352 -1.44 -11.98 5.86
N LYS A 353 -1.95 -13.21 5.71
CA LYS A 353 -3.08 -13.70 6.54
C LYS A 353 -2.72 -13.73 8.03
N GLU A 354 -1.44 -13.96 8.32
CA GLU A 354 -0.86 -13.90 9.66
C GLU A 354 0.22 -12.83 9.70
N ILE A 355 0.08 -11.88 10.62
CA ILE A 355 1.05 -10.78 10.76
C ILE A 355 2.27 -11.30 11.54
N PRO A 356 3.49 -11.24 10.97
CA PRO A 356 4.71 -11.57 11.69
C PRO A 356 4.83 -10.72 12.96
N MET A 357 5.36 -11.30 14.04
CA MET A 357 5.60 -10.59 15.31
C MET A 357 4.36 -9.94 15.94
N LYS A 358 3.13 -10.33 15.52
CA LYS A 358 1.87 -9.73 15.99
C LYS A 358 1.79 -9.59 17.51
N SER A 359 2.14 -10.63 18.26
CA SER A 359 2.12 -10.63 19.73
C SER A 359 3.09 -9.62 20.32
N GLN A 360 4.32 -9.55 19.79
CA GLN A 360 5.35 -8.60 20.23
C GLN A 360 4.93 -7.16 19.96
N ILE A 361 4.39 -6.88 18.77
CA ILE A 361 3.89 -5.53 18.40
C ILE A 361 2.72 -5.13 19.31
N THR A 362 1.79 -6.06 19.55
CA THR A 362 0.64 -5.83 20.43
C THR A 362 1.08 -5.50 21.86
N GLU A 363 2.04 -6.26 22.41
CA GLU A 363 2.52 -6.05 23.77
C GLU A 363 3.39 -4.79 23.90
N SER A 364 4.23 -4.53 22.91
CA SER A 364 5.00 -3.29 22.78
C SER A 364 4.08 -2.07 22.83
N TRP A 365 2.98 -2.10 22.06
CA TRP A 365 2.03 -0.98 22.03
C TRP A 365 1.27 -0.78 23.35
N ARG A 366 0.98 -1.86 24.09
CA ARG A 366 0.36 -1.78 25.41
C ARG A 366 1.28 -1.16 26.47
N THR A 367 2.59 -1.24 26.25
CA THR A 367 3.61 -0.87 27.23
C THR A 367 4.40 0.38 26.84
N ILE A 368 3.89 1.18 25.89
CA ILE A 368 4.49 2.45 25.49
C ILE A 368 4.67 3.41 26.68
N SER A 369 5.81 4.08 26.72
CA SER A 369 6.21 4.97 27.80
C SER A 369 6.73 6.29 27.25
N ASP A 370 6.41 7.37 27.96
CA ASP A 370 6.94 8.72 27.77
C ASP A 370 8.32 8.93 28.37
N ASP A 371 8.85 7.92 29.06
CA ASP A 371 10.08 7.97 29.82
C ASP A 371 10.20 9.27 30.63
N ARG A 372 9.45 9.34 31.74
CA ARG A 372 9.36 10.50 32.64
C ARG A 372 10.70 11.05 33.14
N SER A 373 11.79 10.28 33.01
CA SER A 373 13.15 10.75 33.29
C SER A 373 13.61 11.84 32.30
N ILE A 374 13.08 11.84 31.08
CA ILE A 374 13.43 12.79 30.01
C ILE A 374 12.44 13.96 30.04
N ARG A 375 12.81 14.99 30.81
CA ARG A 375 11.97 16.17 31.06
C ARG A 375 11.72 17.00 29.79
N TYR A 376 10.45 17.28 29.51
CA TYR A 376 10.03 18.28 28.52
C TYR A 376 10.37 19.70 28.99
N LEU A 377 10.92 20.52 28.09
CA LEU A 377 11.33 21.89 28.36
C LEU A 377 10.72 22.82 27.30
N PRO A 378 9.61 23.54 27.61
CA PRO A 378 8.91 24.38 26.65
C PRO A 378 9.80 25.42 25.96
N GLU A 379 10.82 25.91 26.67
CA GLU A 379 11.76 26.93 26.20
C GLU A 379 12.66 26.39 25.06
N LEU A 380 12.75 25.06 24.94
CA LEU A 380 13.55 24.40 23.91
C LEU A 380 12.80 24.19 22.59
N LYS A 381 11.48 24.43 22.56
CA LYS A 381 10.65 24.24 21.34
C LYS A 381 11.21 24.95 20.11
N GLN A 382 11.89 26.08 20.30
CA GLN A 382 12.49 26.87 19.21
C GLN A 382 14.01 26.70 19.06
N LYS A 383 14.69 26.00 19.97
CA LYS A 383 16.16 26.03 20.09
C LYS A 383 16.88 24.76 19.69
N GLY A 384 16.21 23.59 19.69
CA GLY A 384 16.79 22.33 19.23
C GLY A 384 18.12 21.96 19.91
N VAL A 385 18.17 22.08 21.23
CA VAL A 385 19.43 21.95 22.00
C VAL A 385 19.94 20.50 22.03
N MET A 386 21.25 20.34 21.92
CA MET A 386 21.95 19.06 22.02
C MET A 386 23.12 19.11 23.01
N THR A 387 23.55 17.94 23.45
CA THR A 387 24.73 17.79 24.31
C THR A 387 26.00 17.67 23.46
N ALA A 388 27.15 18.14 23.96
CA ALA A 388 28.43 18.00 23.25
C ALA A 388 28.78 16.55 22.86
N PRO A 389 28.55 15.51 23.72
CA PRO A 389 28.75 14.12 23.31
C PRO A 389 27.89 13.67 22.12
N TYR A 390 26.69 14.25 21.95
CA TYR A 390 25.86 13.96 20.78
C TYR A 390 26.44 14.57 19.50
N GLU A 391 27.01 15.77 19.58
CA GLU A 391 27.66 16.40 18.42
C GLU A 391 28.84 15.58 17.92
N ASP A 392 29.66 15.07 18.84
CA ASP A 392 30.80 14.20 18.51
C ASP A 392 30.32 12.88 17.92
N TRP A 393 29.34 12.23 18.56
CA TRP A 393 28.71 11.00 18.04
C TRP A 393 28.14 11.18 16.63
N LEU A 394 27.55 12.35 16.34
CA LEU A 394 26.95 12.64 15.04
C LEU A 394 28.01 12.83 13.93
N LYS A 395 29.15 13.44 14.26
CA LYS A 395 30.30 13.55 13.34
C LYS A 395 30.89 12.18 13.02
N ASP A 396 31.03 11.34 14.04
CA ASP A 396 31.56 9.98 13.89
C ASP A 396 30.63 9.09 13.05
N SER A 397 29.32 9.12 13.31
CA SER A 397 28.33 8.34 12.55
C SER A 397 28.18 8.81 11.09
N THR A 398 28.43 10.09 10.80
CA THR A 398 28.48 10.61 9.42
C THR A 398 29.72 10.10 8.68
N THR A 399 30.84 9.97 9.39
CA THR A 399 32.10 9.45 8.85
C THR A 399 32.04 7.93 8.60
N GLN A 400 31.39 7.19 9.51
CA GLN A 400 31.15 5.75 9.36
C GLN A 400 30.11 5.43 8.27
N GLY A 401 29.08 6.27 8.11
CA GLY A 401 28.09 6.14 7.02
C GLY A 401 28.67 6.36 5.62
N LEU A 402 29.77 7.12 5.50
CA LEU A 402 30.55 7.25 4.27
C LEU A 402 31.48 6.05 4.01
N GLN A 403 31.82 5.28 5.04
CA GLN A 403 32.63 4.06 4.95
C GLN A 403 31.79 2.79 4.71
N HIS A 404 30.49 2.85 5.00
CA HIS A 404 29.52 1.78 4.70
C HIS A 404 28.86 1.94 3.32
N GLU A 405 29.61 2.34 2.29
CA GLU A 405 29.32 1.85 0.95
C GLU A 405 30.08 0.52 0.77
N PRO A 406 29.44 -0.66 0.91
CA PRO A 406 30.02 -1.89 0.40
C PRO A 406 29.91 -1.87 -1.12
N TYR A 407 30.60 -0.93 -1.78
CA TYR A 407 30.56 -0.74 -3.22
C TYR A 407 30.98 -2.03 -3.94
N GLU A 408 31.98 -2.76 -3.41
CA GLU A 408 32.38 -4.06 -3.95
C GLU A 408 31.37 -5.18 -3.70
N GLU A 409 30.72 -5.22 -2.55
CA GLU A 409 29.75 -6.27 -2.21
C GLU A 409 28.41 -6.04 -2.93
N ILE A 410 28.01 -4.78 -3.08
CA ILE A 410 26.85 -4.36 -3.89
C ILE A 410 27.11 -4.58 -5.38
N GLU A 411 28.32 -4.36 -5.89
CA GLU A 411 28.66 -4.69 -7.28
C GLU A 411 28.69 -6.21 -7.52
N LYS A 412 29.22 -6.99 -6.57
CA LYS A 412 29.13 -8.46 -6.60
C LYS A 412 27.67 -8.92 -6.60
N LEU A 413 26.83 -8.37 -5.72
CA LEU A 413 25.41 -8.69 -5.67
C LEU A 413 24.65 -8.22 -6.91
N ARG A 414 24.99 -7.06 -7.49
CA ARG A 414 24.42 -6.60 -8.77
C ARG A 414 24.79 -7.53 -9.91
N ALA A 415 26.04 -8.01 -9.97
CA ALA A 415 26.47 -8.99 -10.96
C ALA A 415 25.70 -10.31 -10.82
N ILE A 416 25.50 -10.80 -9.60
CA ILE A 416 24.71 -12.01 -9.30
C ILE A 416 23.25 -11.81 -9.72
N ILE A 417 22.63 -10.68 -9.36
CA ILE A 417 21.24 -10.37 -9.73
C ILE A 417 21.08 -10.29 -11.24
N LYS A 418 22.03 -9.66 -11.94
CA LYS A 418 22.01 -9.56 -13.42
C LYS A 418 22.14 -10.93 -14.07
N ALA A 419 23.02 -11.79 -13.56
CA ALA A 419 23.15 -13.18 -14.03
C ALA A 419 21.86 -13.99 -13.80
N LYS A 420 21.27 -13.90 -12.61
CA LYS A 420 19.99 -14.55 -12.30
C LYS A 420 18.84 -14.02 -13.14
N HIS A 421 18.81 -12.73 -13.45
CA HIS A 421 17.81 -12.15 -14.34
C HIS A 421 17.93 -12.72 -15.76
N MET A 422 19.15 -12.89 -16.27
CA MET A 422 19.38 -13.52 -17.57
C MET A 422 18.94 -14.99 -17.58
N GLU A 423 19.22 -15.76 -16.53
CA GLU A 423 18.71 -17.14 -16.37
C GLU A 423 17.17 -17.18 -16.42
N VAL A 424 16.50 -16.27 -15.69
CA VAL A 424 15.03 -16.18 -15.69
C VAL A 424 14.48 -15.85 -17.07
N VAL A 425 15.11 -14.94 -17.82
CA VAL A 425 14.71 -14.61 -19.20
C VAL A 425 14.87 -15.82 -20.13
N GLN A 426 15.97 -16.57 -19.98
CA GLN A 426 16.21 -17.80 -20.76
C GLN A 426 15.20 -18.90 -20.42
N LEU A 427 14.90 -19.10 -19.13
CA LEU A 427 13.87 -20.04 -18.67
C LEU A 427 12.48 -19.66 -19.18
N LYS A 428 12.11 -18.37 -19.15
CA LYS A 428 10.84 -17.89 -19.74
C LYS A 428 10.76 -18.22 -21.24
N LYS A 429 11.85 -18.03 -21.98
CA LYS A 429 11.90 -18.35 -23.41
C LYS A 429 11.75 -19.86 -23.65
N SER A 430 12.35 -20.70 -22.79
CA SER A 430 12.20 -22.16 -22.83
C SER A 430 10.77 -22.61 -22.51
N ILE A 431 10.13 -22.01 -21.50
CA ILE A 431 8.74 -22.26 -21.13
C ILE A 431 7.80 -21.95 -22.30
N GLU A 432 7.99 -20.84 -23.00
CA GLU A 432 7.14 -20.47 -24.14
C GLU A 432 7.26 -21.49 -25.28
N VAL A 433 8.48 -21.98 -25.56
CA VAL A 433 8.70 -23.04 -26.55
C VAL A 433 8.02 -24.35 -26.13
N HIS A 434 8.13 -24.73 -24.85
CA HIS A 434 7.48 -25.95 -24.35
C HIS A 434 5.96 -25.84 -24.34
N LYS A 435 5.43 -24.65 -24.05
CA LYS A 435 3.99 -24.38 -24.13
C LYS A 435 3.48 -24.50 -25.56
N GLY A 436 4.20 -23.95 -26.55
CA GLY A 436 3.87 -24.13 -27.96
C GLY A 436 3.83 -25.60 -28.38
N LYS A 437 4.85 -26.39 -28.00
CA LYS A 437 4.88 -27.84 -28.25
C LYS A 437 3.74 -28.59 -27.55
N ALA A 438 3.37 -28.18 -26.33
CA ALA A 438 2.25 -28.78 -25.60
C ALA A 438 0.91 -28.50 -26.28
N GLU A 439 0.70 -27.29 -26.80
CA GLU A 439 -0.49 -26.92 -27.56
C GLU A 439 -0.57 -27.69 -28.90
N GLU A 440 0.55 -27.86 -29.60
CA GLU A 440 0.62 -28.67 -30.82
C GLU A 440 0.29 -30.15 -30.55
N ASN A 441 0.88 -30.73 -29.50
CA ASN A 441 0.58 -32.09 -29.07
C ASN A 441 -0.89 -32.27 -28.67
N LYS A 442 -1.49 -31.27 -28.00
CA LYS A 442 -2.91 -31.28 -27.66
C LYS A 442 -3.78 -31.35 -28.92
N ARG A 443 -3.48 -30.52 -29.94
CA ARG A 443 -4.20 -30.54 -31.23
C ARG A 443 -4.05 -31.89 -31.94
N LEU A 444 -2.85 -32.47 -31.92
CA LEU A 444 -2.61 -33.79 -32.50
C LEU A 444 -3.45 -34.86 -31.80
N TYR A 445 -3.51 -34.83 -30.47
CA TYR A 445 -4.30 -35.76 -29.66
C TYR A 445 -5.80 -35.61 -29.92
N GLU A 446 -6.31 -34.38 -30.05
CA GLU A 446 -7.71 -34.11 -30.40
C GLU A 446 -8.06 -34.66 -31.79
N LYS A 447 -7.20 -34.41 -32.79
CA LYS A 447 -7.39 -34.95 -34.15
C LYS A 447 -7.39 -36.48 -34.19
N GLU A 448 -6.50 -37.11 -33.42
CA GLU A 448 -6.45 -38.56 -33.33
C GLU A 448 -7.66 -39.15 -32.59
N ARG A 449 -8.15 -38.43 -31.56
CA ARG A 449 -9.40 -38.78 -30.87
C ARG A 449 -10.60 -38.72 -31.81
N GLU A 450 -10.72 -37.68 -32.63
CA GLU A 450 -11.77 -37.56 -33.65
C GLU A 450 -11.69 -38.70 -34.67
N ARG A 451 -10.49 -39.01 -35.17
CA ARG A 451 -10.27 -40.17 -36.06
C ARG A 451 -10.73 -41.48 -35.44
N ARG A 452 -10.40 -41.72 -34.17
CA ARG A 452 -10.85 -42.92 -33.44
C ARG A 452 -12.37 -42.97 -33.29
N GLN A 453 -13.02 -41.83 -33.02
CA GLN A 453 -14.48 -41.75 -32.92
C GLN A 453 -15.14 -42.04 -34.25
N GLU A 454 -14.62 -41.47 -35.34
CA GLU A 454 -15.12 -41.71 -36.70
C GLU A 454 -14.95 -43.17 -37.13
N MET A 455 -13.77 -43.76 -36.84
CA MET A 455 -13.53 -45.18 -37.09
C MET A 455 -14.50 -46.06 -36.30
N LYS A 456 -14.75 -45.72 -35.02
CA LYS A 456 -15.72 -46.43 -34.18
C LYS A 456 -17.14 -46.34 -34.76
N ARG A 457 -17.54 -45.18 -35.28
CA ARG A 457 -18.83 -44.99 -35.96
C ARG A 457 -18.93 -45.86 -37.21
N LYS A 458 -17.93 -45.82 -38.08
CA LYS A 458 -17.88 -46.64 -39.31
C LYS A 458 -17.95 -48.15 -39.00
N CYS A 459 -17.22 -48.61 -37.98
CA CYS A 459 -17.30 -50.01 -37.52
C CYS A 459 -18.69 -50.37 -37.00
N GLY A 460 -19.35 -49.48 -36.24
CA GLY A 460 -20.71 -49.69 -35.76
C GLY A 460 -21.71 -49.84 -36.90
N GLU A 461 -21.65 -48.99 -37.92
CA GLU A 461 -22.51 -49.08 -39.10
C GLU A 461 -22.31 -50.38 -39.89
N LEU A 462 -21.06 -50.83 -40.04
CA LEU A 462 -20.75 -52.11 -40.66
C LEU A 462 -21.31 -53.29 -39.86
N TYR A 463 -21.21 -53.21 -38.53
CA TYR A 463 -21.77 -54.24 -37.64
C TYR A 463 -23.30 -54.33 -37.78
N ASP A 464 -24.00 -53.19 -37.74
CA ASP A 464 -25.45 -53.13 -37.90
C ASP A 464 -25.89 -53.65 -39.29
N GLN A 465 -25.13 -53.34 -40.34
CA GLN A 465 -25.39 -53.86 -41.69
C GLN A 465 -25.14 -55.37 -41.80
N ALA A 466 -24.09 -55.88 -41.15
CA ALA A 466 -23.81 -57.31 -41.09
C ALA A 466 -24.94 -58.08 -40.40
N GLU A 467 -25.49 -57.54 -39.30
CA GLU A 467 -26.65 -58.12 -38.62
C GLU A 467 -27.92 -58.11 -39.50
N ARG A 468 -28.14 -57.05 -40.29
CA ARG A 468 -29.25 -57.01 -41.26
C ARG A 468 -29.12 -58.05 -42.37
N VAL A 469 -27.90 -58.36 -42.81
CA VAL A 469 -27.65 -59.39 -43.84
C VAL A 469 -27.79 -60.81 -43.28
N LYS A 470 -27.57 -61.01 -41.98
CA LYS A 470 -27.76 -62.31 -41.30
C LYS A 470 -29.23 -62.72 -41.16
N MET A 471 -30.18 -61.78 -41.14
CA MET A 471 -31.60 -62.07 -41.00
C MET A 471 -32.21 -62.45 -42.36
N PRO A 472 -32.61 -63.72 -42.59
CA PRO A 472 -33.22 -64.12 -43.87
C PRO A 472 -34.64 -63.56 -44.00
N TYR A 473 -34.99 -63.06 -45.17
CA TYR A 473 -36.38 -62.74 -45.49
C TYR A 473 -37.17 -64.05 -45.70
N ALA A 474 -38.37 -64.14 -45.13
CA ALA A 474 -39.21 -65.31 -45.31
C ALA A 474 -39.58 -65.46 -46.80
N ARG A 475 -39.13 -66.56 -47.42
CA ARG A 475 -39.29 -66.96 -48.85
C ARG A 475 -38.27 -66.39 -49.84
N GLU A 476 -37.00 -66.28 -49.47
CA GLU A 476 -35.94 -65.89 -50.40
C GLU A 476 -35.41 -67.06 -51.26
N SER A 477 -35.12 -66.83 -52.53
CA SER A 477 -34.50 -67.83 -53.44
C SER A 477 -32.99 -67.95 -53.22
N LYS A 478 -32.40 -69.10 -53.57
CA LYS A 478 -30.96 -69.37 -53.37
C LYS A 478 -30.08 -68.36 -54.11
N ASP A 479 -30.46 -67.95 -55.31
CA ASP A 479 -29.71 -66.98 -56.11
C ASP A 479 -29.79 -65.57 -55.52
N SER A 480 -30.95 -65.18 -54.97
CA SER A 480 -31.14 -63.89 -54.28
C SER A 480 -30.28 -63.79 -53.01
N VAL A 481 -30.13 -64.89 -52.27
CA VAL A 481 -29.23 -64.94 -51.10
C VAL A 481 -27.76 -64.76 -51.52
N LEU A 482 -27.34 -65.41 -52.62
CA LEU A 482 -25.98 -65.31 -53.13
C LEU A 482 -25.66 -63.90 -53.64
N ASP A 483 -26.59 -63.24 -54.35
CA ASP A 483 -26.41 -61.87 -54.82
C ASP A 483 -26.36 -60.87 -53.65
N ARG A 484 -27.20 -61.04 -52.61
CA ARG A 484 -27.12 -60.20 -51.40
C ARG A 484 -25.76 -60.34 -50.71
N LEU A 485 -25.26 -61.56 -50.54
CA LEU A 485 -23.97 -61.81 -49.91
C LEU A 485 -22.81 -61.26 -50.74
N ARG A 486 -22.90 -61.34 -52.08
CA ARG A 486 -21.91 -60.75 -52.99
C ARG A 486 -21.90 -59.23 -52.90
N ASN A 487 -23.07 -58.59 -52.95
CA ASN A 487 -23.22 -57.14 -52.81
C ASN A 487 -22.73 -56.65 -51.45
N PHE A 488 -22.97 -57.40 -50.37
CA PHE A 488 -22.42 -57.10 -49.06
C PHE A 488 -20.89 -57.24 -49.02
N GLY A 489 -20.34 -58.27 -49.66
CA GLY A 489 -18.90 -58.45 -49.79
C GLY A 489 -18.22 -57.29 -50.51
N ASP A 490 -18.81 -56.78 -51.59
CA ASP A 490 -18.27 -55.62 -52.32
C ASP A 490 -18.43 -54.31 -51.54
N LEU A 491 -19.53 -54.13 -50.81
CA LEU A 491 -19.73 -53.00 -49.90
C LEU A 491 -18.69 -52.97 -48.78
N VAL A 492 -18.43 -54.12 -48.13
CA VAL A 492 -17.42 -54.25 -47.07
C VAL A 492 -16.03 -53.95 -47.62
N ARG A 493 -15.71 -54.43 -48.83
CA ARG A 493 -14.44 -54.18 -49.49
C ARG A 493 -14.22 -52.69 -49.76
N ASN A 494 -15.24 -52.00 -50.26
CA ASN A 494 -15.19 -50.56 -50.50
C ASN A 494 -15.07 -49.76 -49.20
N ARG A 495 -15.81 -50.12 -48.15
CA ARG A 495 -15.73 -49.43 -46.86
C ARG A 495 -14.41 -49.67 -46.11
N LEU A 496 -13.83 -50.87 -46.22
CA LEU A 496 -12.49 -51.14 -45.69
C LEU A 496 -11.42 -50.32 -46.42
N HIS A 497 -11.58 -50.12 -47.73
CA HIS A 497 -10.72 -49.23 -48.50
C HIS A 497 -10.85 -47.76 -48.06
N ASP A 498 -12.05 -47.30 -47.69
CA ASP A 498 -12.29 -45.93 -47.16
C ASP A 498 -11.85 -45.73 -45.69
N MET A 499 -11.44 -46.80 -45.01
CA MET A 499 -11.03 -46.80 -43.60
C MET A 499 -9.51 -46.89 -43.41
N MET A 500 -8.79 -47.42 -44.41
CA MET A 500 -7.33 -47.39 -44.52
C MET A 500 -6.86 -46.05 -45.07
#